data_AF-A0A6A6TY50-F1
#
_entry.id   AF-A0A6A6TY50-F1
#
_cell.length_a   1.000
_cell.length_b   1.000
_cell.length_c   1.000
_cell.angle_alpha   90.00
_cell.angle_beta   90.00
_cell.angle_gamma   90.00
#
_symmetry.space_group_name_H-M   'P 1'
#
loop_
_entity.id
_entity.type
_entity.pdbx_description
1 polymer ?
#
loop_
_entity_poly.entity_id
_entity_poly.type
_entity_poly.pdbx_seq_one_letter_code
_entity_poly.pdbx_strand_id
1 'polypeptide(L)'
;MSKVTKPLPTRPLGRNGPEVPRLGLGLMSLSGNYGLPGSDETRLAYLDEVYKAGETFWDSADEHGDSGDLLNKWFKANPTKREDIFLSTKFGIRKVLGKAWQNNWRTPISSNSA
;
A
#
# COMPACT_ATOMS: atom_id res chain seq x y z
N MET A 1 20.18 15.93 4.50
CA MET A 1 18.97 15.44 3.84
C MET A 1 19.41 14.69 2.58
N SER A 2 19.40 13.36 2.57
CA SER A 2 19.67 12.60 1.34
C SER A 2 18.36 12.42 0.59
N LYS A 3 18.14 13.27 -0.42
CA LYS A 3 17.06 13.06 -1.39
C LYS A 3 17.26 11.72 -2.08
N VAL A 4 16.15 11.09 -2.48
CA VAL A 4 16.13 9.89 -3.34
C VAL A 4 17.20 10.02 -4.44
N THR A 5 18.14 9.07 -4.48
CA THR A 5 19.36 9.17 -5.30
C THR A 5 19.09 8.97 -6.79
N LYS A 6 17.92 8.43 -7.16
CA LYS A 6 17.48 8.26 -8.54
C LYS A 6 15.94 8.42 -8.64
N PRO A 7 15.41 9.61 -8.95
CA PRO A 7 13.96 9.79 -9.06
C PRO A 7 13.40 9.01 -10.26
N LEU A 8 12.31 8.27 -10.04
CA LEU A 8 11.55 7.62 -11.11
C LEU A 8 10.76 8.66 -11.92
N PRO A 9 10.40 8.37 -13.18
CA PRO A 9 9.52 9.25 -13.95
C PRO A 9 8.19 9.46 -13.23
N THR A 10 7.84 10.73 -12.96
CA THR A 10 6.60 11.10 -12.27
C THR A 10 5.51 11.52 -13.24
N ARG A 11 4.28 11.58 -12.73
CA ARG A 11 3.12 12.26 -13.33
C ARG A 11 2.22 12.85 -12.25
N PRO A 12 1.39 13.86 -12.58
CA PRO A 12 0.43 14.41 -11.65
C PRO A 12 -0.71 13.41 -11.37
N LEU A 13 -1.01 13.18 -10.10
CA LEU A 13 -2.14 12.36 -9.67
C LEU A 13 -3.43 13.20 -9.64
N GLY A 14 -4.07 13.34 -10.80
CA GLY A 14 -5.30 14.13 -10.98
C GLY A 14 -5.03 15.58 -11.36
N ARG A 15 -6.11 16.36 -11.58
CA ARG A 15 -6.00 17.77 -11.96
C ARG A 15 -5.45 18.57 -10.78
N ASN A 16 -4.27 19.17 -10.95
CA ASN A 16 -3.54 19.90 -9.90
C ASN A 16 -3.15 19.02 -8.69
N GLY A 17 -3.01 17.70 -8.90
CA GLY A 17 -2.57 16.79 -7.86
C GLY A 17 -1.03 16.78 -7.68
N PRO A 18 -0.54 16.02 -6.68
CA PRO A 18 0.89 15.86 -6.46
C PRO A 18 1.55 15.08 -7.60
N GLU A 19 2.84 15.33 -7.81
CA GLU A 19 3.69 14.48 -8.66
C GLU A 19 4.03 13.19 -7.91
N VAL A 20 3.71 12.05 -8.51
CA VAL A 20 4.03 10.72 -7.96
C VAL A 20 4.71 9.88 -9.04
N PRO A 21 5.55 8.89 -8.66
CA PRO A 21 5.99 7.84 -9.57
C PRO A 21 4.84 7.29 -10.42
N ARG A 22 5.10 7.04 -11.72
CA ARG A 22 4.06 6.55 -12.65
C ARG A 22 3.50 5.18 -12.30
N LEU A 23 4.28 4.38 -11.57
CA LEU A 23 3.87 3.10 -11.01
C LEU A 23 3.78 3.26 -9.50
N GLY A 24 2.88 2.52 -8.87
CA GLY A 24 2.77 2.46 -7.41
C GLY A 24 3.15 1.07 -6.91
N LEU A 25 3.75 1.02 -5.73
CA LEU A 25 4.06 -0.20 -5.00
C LEU A 25 2.85 -0.68 -4.20
N GLY A 26 2.23 -1.78 -4.63
CA GLY A 26 1.20 -2.46 -3.83
C GLY A 26 1.80 -3.34 -2.74
N LEU A 27 1.39 -3.13 -1.49
CA LEU A 27 1.95 -3.84 -0.32
C LEU A 27 1.18 -5.09 0.10
N MET A 28 0.11 -5.44 -0.60
CA MET A 28 -0.75 -6.58 -0.26
C MET A 28 0.02 -7.92 -0.22
N SER A 29 1.02 -8.11 -1.10
CA SER A 29 1.85 -9.32 -1.10
C SER A 29 2.77 -9.43 0.11
N LEU A 30 3.20 -8.30 0.69
CA LEU A 30 4.05 -8.29 1.89
C LEU A 30 3.30 -8.68 3.15
N SER A 31 1.97 -8.67 3.12
CA SER A 31 1.11 -8.92 4.28
C SER A 31 0.34 -10.24 4.24
N GLY A 32 0.76 -11.13 3.34
CA GLY A 32 0.34 -12.52 3.36
C GLY A 32 -0.92 -12.86 2.55
N ASN A 33 -1.43 -11.92 1.74
CA ASN A 33 -2.60 -12.17 0.91
C ASN A 33 -2.34 -13.17 -0.24
N TYR A 34 -1.07 -13.38 -0.63
CA TYR A 34 -0.67 -14.30 -1.70
C TYR A 34 0.22 -15.47 -1.23
N GLY A 35 0.27 -15.73 0.08
CA GLY A 35 1.12 -16.75 0.68
C GLY A 35 1.56 -16.35 2.09
N LEU A 36 2.39 -17.15 2.74
CA LEU A 36 2.96 -16.74 4.02
C LEU A 36 3.85 -15.50 3.83
N PRO A 37 3.69 -14.45 4.64
CA PRO A 37 4.61 -13.32 4.58
C PRO A 37 6.02 -13.78 4.98
N GLY A 38 7.03 -13.15 4.38
CA GLY A 38 8.42 -13.30 4.83
C GLY A 38 8.64 -12.71 6.23
N SER A 39 9.83 -12.89 6.79
CA SER A 39 10.19 -12.24 8.05
C SER A 39 10.12 -10.71 7.93
N ASP A 40 9.93 -10.02 9.05
CA ASP A 40 10.00 -8.55 9.09
C ASP A 40 11.30 -8.03 8.48
N GLU A 41 12.43 -8.67 8.78
CA GLU A 41 13.74 -8.28 8.26
C GLU A 41 13.77 -8.27 6.73
N THR A 42 13.31 -9.36 6.09
CA THR A 42 13.24 -9.44 4.62
C THR A 42 12.30 -8.40 4.03
N ARG A 43 11.14 -8.20 4.67
CA ARG A 43 10.13 -7.24 4.20
C ARG A 43 10.57 -5.79 4.36
N LEU A 44 11.27 -5.45 5.44
CA LEU A 44 11.83 -4.12 5.68
C LEU A 44 13.02 -3.85 4.75
N ALA A 45 13.89 -4.83 4.52
CA ALA A 45 14.98 -4.73 3.55
C ALA A 45 14.44 -4.49 2.13
N TYR A 46 13.34 -5.16 1.75
CA TYR A 46 12.66 -4.90 0.49
C TYR A 46 12.18 -3.44 0.38
N LEU A 47 11.54 -2.89 1.42
CA LEU A 47 11.10 -1.49 1.43
C LEU A 47 12.28 -0.51 1.30
N ASP A 48 13.43 -0.81 1.93
CA ASP A 48 14.65 -0.03 1.75
C ASP A 48 15.16 -0.06 0.31
N GLU A 49 15.18 -1.23 -0.35
CA GLU A 49 15.62 -1.35 -1.74
C GLU A 49 14.66 -0.64 -2.71
N VAL A 50 13.35 -0.75 -2.49
CA VAL A 50 12.35 -0.06 -3.31
C VAL A 50 12.48 1.47 -3.15
N TYR A 51 12.69 1.95 -1.93
CA TYR A 51 12.97 3.36 -1.69
C TYR A 51 14.28 3.82 -2.36
N LYS A 52 15.37 3.04 -2.25
CA LYS A 52 16.65 3.32 -2.92
C LYS A 52 16.51 3.36 -4.44
N ALA A 53 15.63 2.55 -5.01
CA ALA A 53 15.30 2.55 -6.44
C ALA A 53 14.48 3.77 -6.87
N GLY A 54 14.01 4.57 -5.92
CA GLY A 54 13.29 5.83 -6.13
C GLY A 54 11.78 5.72 -6.22
N GLU A 55 11.24 4.58 -5.80
CA GLU A 55 9.80 4.39 -5.67
C GLU A 55 9.30 4.95 -4.34
N THR A 56 8.37 5.89 -4.43
CA THR A 56 7.82 6.65 -3.32
C THR A 56 6.29 6.74 -3.34
N PHE A 57 5.62 6.10 -4.30
CA PHE A 57 4.17 5.95 -4.35
C PHE A 57 3.77 4.57 -3.83
N TRP A 58 3.37 4.48 -2.56
CA TRP A 58 3.08 3.21 -1.89
C TRP A 58 1.59 3.07 -1.61
N ASP A 59 1.07 1.86 -1.79
CA ASP A 59 -0.35 1.52 -1.64
C ASP A 59 -0.58 0.42 -0.61
N SER A 60 -1.51 0.68 0.32
CA SER A 60 -1.93 -0.23 1.38
C SER A 60 -3.47 -0.25 1.54
N ALA A 61 -3.96 -1.01 2.52
CA ALA A 61 -5.35 -1.03 2.96
C ALA A 61 -5.45 -1.61 4.39
N ASP A 62 -6.54 -1.30 5.09
CA ASP A 62 -6.89 -1.90 6.38
C ASP A 62 -7.03 -3.44 6.32
N GLU A 63 -7.47 -3.97 5.19
CA GLU A 63 -7.68 -5.41 4.98
C GLU A 63 -6.39 -6.19 4.74
N HIS A 64 -5.28 -5.52 4.39
CA HIS A 64 -4.01 -6.14 4.04
C HIS A 64 -3.22 -6.59 5.28
N GLY A 65 -3.79 -7.48 6.09
CA GLY A 65 -3.11 -8.12 7.21
C GLY A 65 -2.35 -7.15 8.09
N ASP A 66 -1.03 -7.37 8.22
CA ASP A 66 -0.12 -6.56 9.04
C ASP A 66 0.55 -5.39 8.28
N SER A 67 0.04 -4.99 7.11
CA SER A 67 0.67 -3.97 6.24
C SER A 67 0.90 -2.65 6.98
N GLY A 68 -0.08 -2.22 7.78
CA GLY A 68 0.03 -1.01 8.60
C GLY A 68 1.11 -1.10 9.66
N ASP A 69 1.25 -2.25 10.32
CA ASP A 69 2.28 -2.48 11.35
C ASP A 69 3.68 -2.53 10.74
N LEU A 70 3.84 -3.19 9.59
CA LEU A 70 5.09 -3.23 8.84
C LEU A 70 5.53 -1.83 8.39
N LEU A 71 4.59 -1.03 7.84
CA LEU A 71 4.84 0.36 7.47
C LEU A 71 5.24 1.22 8.67
N ASN A 72 4.57 1.06 9.80
CA ASN A 72 4.91 1.76 11.04
C ASN A 72 6.33 1.44 11.50
N LYS A 73 6.74 0.16 11.44
CA LYS A 73 8.12 -0.25 11.75
C LYS A 73 9.12 0.44 10.82
N TRP A 74 8.86 0.44 9.51
CA TRP A 74 9.75 1.08 8.54
C TRP A 74 9.85 2.61 8.74
N PHE A 75 8.73 3.30 8.97
CA PHE A 75 8.73 4.74 9.20
C PHE A 75 9.43 5.14 10.50
N LYS A 76 9.27 4.35 11.58
CA LYS A 76 10.01 4.58 12.83
C LYS A 76 11.51 4.42 12.66
N ALA A 77 11.94 3.44 11.85
CA ALA A 77 13.35 3.25 11.52
C ALA A 77 13.89 4.33 10.56
N ASN A 78 13.01 4.99 9.80
CA ASN A 78 13.35 5.92 8.73
C ASN A 78 12.58 7.26 8.81
N PRO A 79 12.69 8.01 9.92
CA PRO A 79 11.83 9.19 10.16
C PRO A 79 11.99 10.26 9.08
N THR A 80 13.20 10.44 8.54
CA THR A 80 13.46 11.43 7.48
C THR A 80 13.04 10.97 6.09
N LYS A 81 12.76 9.68 5.87
CA LYS A 81 12.30 9.17 4.57
C LYS A 81 10.79 9.22 4.43
N ARG A 82 10.06 9.33 5.55
CA ARG A 82 8.59 9.37 5.54
C ARG A 82 8.05 10.54 4.73
N GLU A 83 8.72 11.69 4.75
CA GLU A 83 8.31 12.89 4.00
C GLU A 83 8.32 12.69 2.48
N ASP A 84 9.15 11.76 1.99
CA ASP A 84 9.24 11.45 0.56
C ASP A 84 8.12 10.52 0.08
N ILE A 85 7.46 9.79 0.98
CA ILE A 85 6.45 8.77 0.63
C ILE A 85 5.05 9.38 0.46
N PHE A 86 4.52 9.27 -0.75
CA PHE A 86 3.09 9.39 -1.01
C PHE A 86 2.41 8.05 -0.71
N LEU A 87 1.70 7.97 0.42
CA LEU A 87 1.02 6.77 0.88
C LEU A 87 -0.47 6.84 0.56
N SER A 88 -0.96 5.93 -0.30
CA SER A 88 -2.39 5.68 -0.47
C SER A 88 -2.84 4.53 0.43
N THR A 89 -4.00 4.70 1.06
CA THR A 89 -4.63 3.64 1.85
C THR A 89 -6.14 3.60 1.60
N LYS A 90 -6.76 2.49 1.96
CA LYS A 90 -8.18 2.21 1.73
C LYS A 90 -8.77 1.60 3.01
N PHE A 91 -10.08 1.74 3.16
CA PHE A 91 -10.81 1.17 4.28
C PHE A 91 -12.20 0.70 3.88
N GLY A 92 -12.81 -0.13 4.72
CA GLY A 92 -14.24 -0.45 4.66
C GLY A 92 -14.57 -1.88 4.26
N ILE A 93 -13.58 -2.72 3.94
CA ILE A 93 -13.80 -4.16 3.76
C ILE A 93 -13.92 -4.81 5.13
N ARG A 94 -15.00 -5.56 5.37
CA ARG A 94 -15.20 -6.34 6.59
C ARG A 94 -15.25 -7.83 6.25
N LYS A 95 -14.29 -8.59 6.78
CA LYS A 95 -14.34 -10.06 6.73
C LYS A 95 -15.44 -10.53 7.67
N VAL A 96 -16.48 -11.14 7.11
CA VAL A 96 -17.49 -11.85 7.90
C VAL A 96 -17.01 -13.28 8.09
N LEU A 97 -16.71 -13.66 9.34
CA LEU A 97 -16.27 -15.01 9.68
C LEU A 97 -17.27 -16.04 9.14
N GLY A 98 -16.75 -17.07 8.47
CA GLY A 98 -17.55 -18.14 7.87
C GLY A 98 -18.21 -17.80 6.53
N LYS A 99 -18.01 -16.59 5.97
CA LYS A 99 -18.41 -16.28 4.60
C LYS A 99 -17.19 -16.11 3.71
N ALA A 100 -17.16 -16.86 2.60
CA ALA A 100 -16.22 -16.63 1.52
C ALA A 100 -16.37 -15.19 0.97
N TRP A 101 -15.30 -14.65 0.38
CA TRP A 101 -15.35 -13.39 -0.36
C TRP A 101 -16.53 -13.38 -1.32
N GLN A 102 -17.52 -12.53 -1.05
CA GLN A 102 -18.66 -12.36 -1.94
C GLN A 102 -18.31 -11.29 -2.97
N ASN A 103 -18.10 -11.72 -4.21
CA ASN A 103 -17.88 -10.84 -5.35
C ASN A 103 -19.19 -10.17 -5.76
N ASN A 104 -19.66 -9.19 -4.97
CA ASN A 104 -20.92 -8.49 -5.21
C ASN A 104 -20.85 -7.43 -6.33
N TRP A 105 -19.75 -7.36 -7.09
CA TRP A 105 -19.60 -6.42 -8.19
C TRP A 105 -20.51 -6.71 -9.41
N ARG A 106 -21.16 -7.88 -9.44
CA ARG A 106 -22.14 -8.27 -10.47
C ARG A 106 -23.57 -8.42 -9.97
N THR A 107 -23.80 -8.35 -8.66
CA THR A 107 -25.15 -8.47 -8.13
C THR A 107 -25.80 -7.10 -8.27
N PRO A 108 -26.88 -6.95 -9.06
CA PRO A 108 -27.65 -5.73 -9.04
C PRO A 108 -28.00 -5.44 -7.58
N ILE A 109 -27.92 -4.18 -7.17
CA ILE A 109 -28.59 -3.73 -5.94
C ILE A 109 -30.06 -4.02 -6.21
N SER A 110 -30.56 -5.18 -5.82
CA SER A 110 -31.99 -5.44 -5.87
C SER A 110 -32.59 -4.39 -4.95
N SER A 111 -33.39 -3.52 -5.54
CA SER A 111 -34.18 -2.52 -4.85
C SER A 111 -34.73 -3.11 -3.56
N ASN A 112 -34.47 -2.45 -2.43
CA ASN A 112 -35.32 -2.62 -1.26
C ASN A 112 -36.76 -2.42 -1.71
N SER A 113 -37.53 -3.50 -1.76
CA SER A 113 -38.98 -3.44 -1.79
C SER A 113 -39.47 -3.63 -0.36
N ALA A 114 -39.96 -2.52 0.20
CA ALA A 114 -40.84 -2.36 1.37
C ALA A 114 -40.40 -2.99 2.70
#